data_AF-A0A7V9S1S6-F1
#
_entry.id   AF-A0A7V9S1S6-F1
#
_cell.length_a   1.000
_cell.length_b   1.000
_cell.length_c   1.000
_cell.angle_alpha   90.00
_cell.angle_beta   90.00
_cell.angle_gamma   90.00
#
_symmetry.space_group_name_H-M   'P 1'
#
loop_
_entity.id
_entity.type
_entity.pdbx_description
1 polymer ?
#
loop_
_entity_poly.entity_id
_entity_poly.type
_entity_poly.pdbx_seq_one_letter_code
_entity_poly.pdbx_strand_id
1 'polypeptide(L)'
;AGDARALAQAHNMLGVLASSERDLKGARTHLERSIALGEQLGDATVHAAALNNLSLALRAGGETEAAIDVAEQALELCARQGDRHREAALHNNLADLHHEIGRSEAAMAHLKEAVTIFADIGEEGVALPEVWKLVEW
;
A
#
# COMPACT_ATOMS: atom_id res chain seq x y z
N ALA A 1 -1.41 -7.52 -30.52
CA ALA A 1 -1.68 -7.65 -29.07
C ALA A 1 -1.64 -6.25 -28.48
N GLY A 2 -2.66 -5.84 -27.73
CA GLY A 2 -2.64 -4.54 -27.04
C GLY A 2 -1.64 -4.58 -25.87
N ASP A 3 -1.06 -3.44 -25.52
CA ASP A 3 -0.17 -3.33 -24.37
C ASP A 3 -0.99 -3.44 -23.08
N ALA A 4 -1.06 -4.66 -22.54
CA ALA A 4 -1.81 -4.98 -21.34
C ALA A 4 -1.25 -4.30 -20.08
N ARG A 5 0.07 -4.04 -20.04
CA ARG A 5 0.70 -3.32 -18.92
C ARG A 5 0.28 -1.85 -18.96
N ALA A 6 0.35 -1.20 -20.12
CA ALA A 6 -0.13 0.17 -20.28
C ALA A 6 -1.63 0.28 -19.97
N LEU A 7 -2.43 -0.71 -20.37
CA LEU A 7 -3.86 -0.77 -20.03
C LEU A 7 -4.10 -0.87 -18.52
N ALA A 8 -3.32 -1.69 -17.81
CA ALA A 8 -3.41 -1.79 -16.35
C ALA A 8 -3.07 -0.45 -15.68
N GLN A 9 -1.97 0.18 -16.09
CA GLN A 9 -1.57 1.50 -15.58
C GLN A 9 -2.63 2.58 -15.86
N ALA A 10 -3.25 2.56 -17.04
CA ALA A 10 -4.34 3.47 -17.37
C ALA A 10 -5.55 3.27 -16.46
N HIS A 11 -5.94 2.02 -16.21
CA HIS A 11 -7.00 1.70 -15.24
C HIS A 11 -6.64 2.15 -13.83
N ASN A 12 -5.41 1.94 -13.37
CA ASN A 12 -4.97 2.46 -12.07
C ASN A 12 -5.14 3.99 -11.98
N MET A 13 -4.74 4.73 -13.01
CA MET A 13 -4.86 6.19 -13.06
C MET A 13 -6.33 6.63 -13.05
N LEU A 14 -7.19 6.00 -13.85
CA LEU A 14 -8.63 6.28 -13.84
C LEU A 14 -9.25 6.02 -12.47
N GLY A 15 -8.80 4.97 -11.77
CA GLY A 15 -9.21 4.65 -10.42
C GLY A 15 -8.91 5.77 -9.41
N VAL A 16 -7.68 6.28 -9.45
CA VAL A 16 -7.24 7.40 -8.59
C VAL A 16 -8.00 8.69 -8.89
N LEU A 17 -8.21 9.00 -10.18
CA LEU A 17 -8.97 10.18 -10.60
C LEU A 17 -10.44 10.10 -10.14
N ALA A 18 -11.10 8.96 -10.37
CA ALA A 18 -12.47 8.74 -9.92
C ALA A 18 -12.61 8.87 -8.39
N SER A 19 -11.64 8.37 -7.62
CA SER A 19 -11.63 8.54 -6.17
C SER A 19 -11.54 10.02 -5.76
N SER A 20 -10.73 10.80 -6.47
CA SER A 20 -10.59 12.25 -6.25
C SER A 20 -11.87 13.03 -6.56
N GLU A 21 -12.66 12.53 -7.52
CA GLU A 21 -13.98 13.07 -7.87
C GLU A 21 -15.12 12.55 -6.99
N ARG A 22 -14.81 11.74 -5.96
CA ARG A 22 -15.76 11.02 -5.09
C ARG A 22 -16.66 10.01 -5.82
N ASP A 23 -16.29 9.60 -7.03
CA ASP A 23 -16.87 8.42 -7.68
C ASP A 23 -16.20 7.14 -7.17
N LEU A 24 -16.59 6.71 -5.98
CA LEU A 24 -16.04 5.52 -5.33
C LEU A 24 -16.33 4.23 -6.12
N LYS A 25 -17.46 4.18 -6.83
CA LYS A 25 -17.83 3.02 -7.64
C LYS A 25 -16.95 2.92 -8.88
N GLY A 26 -16.73 4.03 -9.58
CA GLY A 26 -15.80 4.11 -10.70
C GLY A 26 -14.37 3.80 -10.27
N ALA A 27 -13.94 4.35 -9.12
CA ALA A 27 -12.64 4.09 -8.54
C ALA A 27 -12.40 2.59 -8.34
N ARG A 28 -13.31 1.93 -7.63
CA ARG A 28 -13.25 0.49 -7.37
C ARG A 28 -13.20 -0.33 -8.66
N THR A 29 -14.09 -0.04 -9.60
CA THR A 29 -14.17 -0.75 -10.89
C THR A 29 -12.85 -0.70 -11.65
N HIS A 30 -12.24 0.49 -11.73
CA HIS A 30 -10.98 0.67 -12.44
C HIS A 30 -9.79 0.06 -11.70
N LEU A 31 -9.74 0.17 -10.37
CA LEU A 31 -8.67 -0.42 -9.57
C LEU A 31 -8.71 -1.95 -9.59
N GLU A 32 -9.89 -2.56 -9.43
CA GLU A 32 -10.07 -4.02 -9.56
C GLU A 32 -9.63 -4.52 -10.94
N ARG A 33 -9.89 -3.74 -12.01
CA ARG A 33 -9.42 -4.09 -13.35
C ARG A 33 -7.89 -4.02 -13.48
N SER A 34 -7.26 -3.01 -12.88
CA SER A 34 -5.79 -2.91 -12.84
C SER A 34 -5.16 -4.03 -12.03
N ILE A 35 -5.77 -4.42 -10.91
CA ILE A 35 -5.35 -5.54 -10.05
C ILE A 35 -5.35 -6.83 -10.87
N ALA A 36 -6.48 -7.17 -11.49
CA ALA A 36 -6.62 -8.38 -12.29
C ALA A 36 -5.61 -8.45 -13.46
N LEU A 37 -5.34 -7.31 -14.12
CA LEU A 37 -4.33 -7.25 -15.18
C LEU A 37 -2.91 -7.41 -14.63
N GLY A 38 -2.58 -6.75 -13.52
CA GLY A 38 -1.28 -6.88 -12.86
C GLY A 38 -0.99 -8.32 -12.44
N GLU A 39 -1.99 -9.00 -11.88
CA GLU A 39 -1.92 -10.42 -11.52
C GLU A 39 -1.70 -11.31 -12.75
N GLN A 40 -2.51 -11.13 -13.81
CA GLN A 40 -2.38 -11.91 -15.06
C GLN A 40 -1.02 -11.74 -15.74
N LEU A 41 -0.41 -10.56 -15.61
CA LEU A 41 0.90 -10.26 -16.17
C LEU A 41 2.06 -10.75 -15.30
N GLY A 42 1.80 -11.16 -14.05
CA GLY A 42 2.84 -11.38 -13.04
C GLY A 42 3.60 -10.09 -12.68
N ASP A 43 3.00 -8.93 -12.94
CA ASP A 43 3.59 -7.61 -12.72
C ASP A 43 3.29 -7.14 -11.31
N ALA A 44 4.12 -7.57 -10.36
CA ALA A 44 3.92 -7.27 -8.96
C ALA A 44 3.92 -5.77 -8.65
N THR A 45 4.67 -4.97 -9.42
CA THR A 45 4.69 -3.51 -9.27
C THR A 45 3.34 -2.89 -9.62
N VAL A 46 2.72 -3.29 -10.73
CA VAL A 46 1.39 -2.79 -11.10
C VAL A 46 0.33 -3.31 -10.13
N HIS A 47 0.41 -4.60 -9.77
CA HIS A 47 -0.55 -5.24 -8.86
C HIS A 47 -0.55 -4.59 -7.48
N ALA A 48 0.62 -4.43 -6.85
CA ALA A 48 0.74 -3.80 -5.52
C ALA A 48 0.30 -2.33 -5.54
N ALA A 49 0.60 -1.58 -6.60
CA ALA A 49 0.18 -0.18 -6.70
C ALA A 49 -1.36 -0.06 -6.76
N ALA A 50 -2.01 -0.93 -7.53
CA ALA A 50 -3.46 -0.93 -7.68
C ALA A 50 -4.17 -1.39 -6.39
N LEU A 51 -3.62 -2.39 -5.68
CA LEU A 51 -4.11 -2.79 -4.36
C LEU A 51 -4.01 -1.64 -3.35
N ASN A 52 -2.84 -0.98 -3.26
CA ASN A 52 -2.67 0.18 -2.37
C ASN A 52 -3.69 1.29 -2.67
N ASN A 53 -3.90 1.62 -3.95
CA ASN A 53 -4.87 2.63 -4.34
C ASN A 53 -6.33 2.19 -4.05
N LEU A 54 -6.64 0.90 -4.16
CA LEU A 54 -7.95 0.37 -3.79
C LEU A 54 -8.19 0.50 -2.28
N SER A 55 -7.19 0.20 -1.46
CA SER A 55 -7.24 0.43 -0.01
C SER A 55 -7.56 1.90 0.31
N LEU A 56 -6.84 2.84 -0.31
CA LEU A 56 -7.10 4.28 -0.12
C LEU A 56 -8.51 4.70 -0.56
N ALA A 57 -9.02 4.13 -1.66
CA ALA A 57 -10.38 4.41 -2.13
C ALA A 57 -11.46 3.84 -1.18
N LEU A 58 -11.25 2.63 -0.64
CA LEU A 58 -12.14 2.01 0.36
C LEU A 58 -12.17 2.83 1.65
N ARG A 59 -10.99 3.27 2.13
CA ARG A 59 -10.88 4.19 3.26
C ARG A 59 -11.68 5.47 3.03
N ALA A 60 -11.53 6.09 1.85
CA ALA A 60 -12.29 7.29 1.50
C ALA A 60 -13.81 7.05 1.44
N GLY A 61 -14.24 5.81 1.20
CA GLY A 61 -15.63 5.37 1.26
C GLY A 61 -16.14 4.97 2.66
N GLY A 62 -15.28 5.01 3.68
CA GLY A 62 -15.62 4.58 5.05
C GLY A 62 -15.59 3.06 5.26
N GLU A 63 -15.08 2.30 4.29
CA GLU A 63 -14.90 0.84 4.37
C GLU A 63 -13.54 0.49 4.98
N THR A 64 -13.22 1.03 6.17
CA THR A 64 -11.86 0.97 6.75
C THR A 64 -11.35 -0.45 7.00
N GLU A 65 -12.17 -1.39 7.46
CA GLU A 65 -11.74 -2.80 7.63
C GLU A 65 -11.39 -3.44 6.28
N ALA A 66 -12.19 -3.23 5.24
CA ALA A 66 -11.87 -3.72 3.90
C ALA A 66 -10.61 -3.07 3.32
N ALA A 67 -10.36 -1.80 3.66
CA ALA A 67 -9.13 -1.11 3.29
C ALA A 67 -7.90 -1.74 3.95
N ILE A 68 -8.00 -2.19 5.21
CA ILE A 68 -6.95 -2.93 5.91
C ILE A 68 -6.65 -4.23 5.17
N ASP A 69 -7.66 -5.07 4.92
CA ASP A 69 -7.48 -6.36 4.23
C ASP A 69 -6.78 -6.21 2.87
N VAL A 70 -7.10 -5.14 2.12
CA VAL A 70 -6.49 -4.86 0.82
C VAL A 70 -5.07 -4.31 0.96
N ALA A 71 -4.80 -3.47 1.97
CA ALA A 71 -3.45 -2.98 2.23
C ALA A 71 -2.51 -4.10 2.70
N GLU A 72 -2.99 -5.06 3.49
CA GLU A 72 -2.21 -6.25 3.91
C GLU A 72 -1.83 -7.11 2.70
N GLN A 73 -2.73 -7.31 1.73
CA GLN A 73 -2.42 -8.01 0.48
C GLN A 73 -1.32 -7.30 -0.33
N ALA A 74 -1.40 -5.96 -0.42
CA ALA A 74 -0.36 -5.17 -1.09
C ALA A 74 0.98 -5.30 -0.35
N LEU A 75 0.95 -5.29 1.00
CA LEU A 75 2.13 -5.39 1.84
C LEU A 75 2.83 -6.74 1.64
N GLU A 76 2.09 -7.85 1.72
CA GLU A 76 2.63 -9.19 1.48
C GLU A 76 3.28 -9.31 0.09
N LEU A 77 2.65 -8.71 -0.91
CA LEU A 77 3.21 -8.69 -2.26
C LEU A 77 4.53 -7.89 -2.33
N CYS A 78 4.60 -6.71 -1.71
CA CYS A 78 5.81 -5.89 -1.70
C CYS A 78 6.96 -6.57 -0.94
N ALA A 79 6.66 -7.15 0.23
CA ALA A 79 7.62 -7.87 1.05
C ALA A 79 8.22 -9.07 0.28
N ARG A 80 7.38 -9.86 -0.40
CA ARG A 80 7.85 -11.00 -1.22
C ARG A 80 8.74 -10.59 -2.39
N GLN A 81 8.56 -9.38 -2.92
CA GLN A 81 9.32 -8.87 -4.08
C GLN A 81 10.54 -8.03 -3.66
N GLY A 82 10.70 -7.73 -2.38
CA GLY A 82 11.75 -6.85 -1.89
C GLY A 82 11.57 -5.38 -2.26
N ASP A 83 10.34 -4.92 -2.58
CA ASP A 83 10.05 -3.49 -2.77
C ASP A 83 9.93 -2.79 -1.41
N ARG A 84 11.09 -2.61 -0.76
CA ARG A 84 11.22 -2.12 0.61
C ARG A 84 10.62 -0.72 0.79
N HIS A 85 10.77 0.16 -0.22
CA HIS A 85 10.19 1.49 -0.17
C HIS A 85 8.67 1.46 -0.11
N ARG A 86 8.04 0.62 -0.95
CA ARG A 86 6.58 0.49 -0.96
C ARG A 86 6.05 -0.26 0.25
N GLU A 87 6.79 -1.24 0.73
CA GLU A 87 6.49 -1.97 1.97
C GLU A 87 6.40 -1.02 3.17
N ALA A 88 7.39 -0.13 3.34
CA ALA A 88 7.37 0.88 4.39
C ALA A 88 6.19 1.86 4.27
N ALA A 89 5.87 2.28 3.04
CA ALA A 89 4.71 3.14 2.79
C ALA A 89 3.38 2.44 3.12
N LEU A 90 3.26 1.14 2.84
CA LEU A 90 2.08 0.34 3.18
C LEU A 90 1.92 0.13 4.68
N HIS A 91 3.02 -0.05 5.41
CA HIS A 91 3.00 -0.04 6.86
C HIS A 91 2.49 1.28 7.44
N ASN A 92 2.93 2.44 6.91
CA ASN A 92 2.36 3.73 7.31
C ASN A 92 0.84 3.80 7.03
N ASN A 93 0.39 3.35 5.86
CA ASN A 93 -1.03 3.35 5.52
C ASN A 93 -1.85 2.44 6.45
N LEU A 94 -1.35 1.25 6.77
CA LEU A 94 -1.98 0.35 7.74
C LEU A 94 -2.04 0.97 9.12
N ALA A 95 -1.00 1.69 9.54
CA ALA A 95 -1.02 2.38 10.82
C ALA A 95 -2.15 3.43 10.90
N ASP A 96 -2.31 4.24 9.86
CA ASP A 96 -3.40 5.21 9.77
C ASP A 96 -4.77 4.51 9.83
N LEU A 97 -4.94 3.44 9.06
CA LEU A 97 -6.19 2.66 9.04
C LEU A 97 -6.52 2.04 10.39
N HIS A 98 -5.55 1.43 11.07
CA HIS A 98 -5.74 0.87 12.40
C HIS A 98 -6.03 1.96 13.44
N HIS A 99 -5.40 3.12 13.34
CA HIS A 99 -5.66 4.24 14.22
C HIS A 99 -7.09 4.76 14.09
N GLU A 100 -7.62 4.87 12.86
CA GLU A 100 -8.99 5.33 12.59
C GLU A 100 -10.07 4.48 13.28
N ILE A 101 -9.82 3.18 13.45
CA ILE A 101 -10.74 2.25 14.13
C ILE A 101 -10.36 1.98 15.59
N GLY A 102 -9.46 2.78 16.17
CA GLY A 102 -9.09 2.72 17.59
C GLY A 102 -8.14 1.57 17.96
N ARG A 103 -7.52 0.90 16.99
CA ARG A 103 -6.53 -0.18 17.21
C ARG A 103 -5.12 0.41 17.36
N SER A 104 -4.92 1.20 18.41
CA SER A 104 -3.67 1.96 18.64
C SER A 104 -2.41 1.09 18.73
N GLU A 105 -2.51 -0.12 19.32
CA GLU A 105 -1.38 -1.04 19.43
C GLU A 105 -0.93 -1.55 18.05
N ALA A 106 -1.88 -1.94 17.19
CA ALA A 106 -1.60 -2.36 15.82
C ALA A 106 -1.04 -1.20 14.98
N ALA A 107 -1.59 0.00 15.14
CA ALA A 107 -1.09 1.19 14.46
C ALA A 107 0.37 1.49 14.82
N MET A 108 0.69 1.42 16.12
CA MET A 108 2.05 1.61 16.62
C MET A 108 3.00 0.54 16.09
N ALA A 109 2.58 -0.73 16.04
CA ALA A 109 3.38 -1.81 15.48
C ALA A 109 3.74 -1.55 14.02
N HIS A 110 2.77 -1.16 13.19
CA HIS A 110 3.04 -0.84 11.79
C HIS A 110 3.92 0.40 11.61
N LEU A 111 3.76 1.47 12.40
CA LEU A 111 4.67 2.62 12.35
C LEU A 111 6.10 2.24 12.69
N LYS A 112 6.31 1.37 13.69
CA LYS A 112 7.65 0.87 14.05
C LYS A 112 8.30 0.10 12.90
N GLU A 113 7.53 -0.76 12.22
CA GLU A 113 8.01 -1.46 11.03
C GLU A 113 8.36 -0.48 9.91
N ALA A 114 7.49 0.48 9.58
CA ALA A 114 7.77 1.49 8.56
C ALA A 114 9.07 2.27 8.84
N VAL A 115 9.27 2.73 10.08
CA VAL A 115 10.49 3.44 10.50
C VAL A 115 11.72 2.56 10.34
N THR A 116 11.64 1.30 10.77
CA THR A 116 12.75 0.34 10.66
C THR A 116 13.15 0.16 9.20
N ILE A 117 12.18 -0.02 8.32
CA ILE A 117 12.44 -0.23 6.88
C ILE A 117 12.99 1.04 6.22
N PHE A 118 12.42 2.22 6.51
CA PHE A 118 12.92 3.47 5.97
C PHE A 118 14.34 3.79 6.45
N ALA A 119 14.65 3.46 7.71
CA ALA A 119 16.01 3.53 8.21
C ALA A 119 16.92 2.61 7.37
N ASP A 120 16.60 1.33 7.27
CA ASP A 120 17.42 0.36 6.51
C ASP A 120 17.68 0.79 5.05
N ILE A 121 16.68 1.38 4.37
CA ILE A 121 16.85 1.89 2.99
C ILE A 121 17.73 3.16 2.96
N GLY A 122 17.64 4.01 3.97
CA GLY A 122 18.44 5.24 4.09
C GLY A 122 19.87 5.00 4.58
N GLU A 123 20.17 3.82 5.16
CA GLU A 123 21.49 3.45 5.69
C GLU A 123 22.46 2.87 4.64
N GLU A 124 22.22 3.00 3.33
CA GLU A 124 23.30 2.97 2.32
C GLU A 124 24.20 4.23 2.46
N GLY A 125 24.75 4.50 3.67
CA GLY A 125 25.73 5.56 3.91
C GLY A 125 25.80 6.17 5.31
N VAL A 126 24.78 6.02 6.17
CA VAL A 126 24.82 6.60 7.53
C VAL A 126 24.18 5.64 8.52
N ALA A 127 25.00 5.02 9.38
CA ALA A 127 24.51 4.21 10.49
C ALA A 127 23.78 5.11 11.50
N LEU A 128 22.50 4.86 11.75
CA LEU A 128 21.77 5.47 12.84
C LEU A 128 22.27 4.85 14.17
N PRO A 129 22.27 5.62 15.27
CA PRO A 129 22.69 5.12 16.57
C PRO A 129 21.87 3.89 16.96
N GLU A 130 22.55 2.84 17.44
CA GLU A 130 21.93 1.57 17.92
C GLU A 130 20.82 1.77 18.95
N VAL A 131 20.72 2.97 19.54
CA VAL A 131 19.63 3.39 20.42
C VAL A 131 18.26 3.10 19.79
N TRP A 132 18.06 3.31 18.50
CA TRP A 132 16.77 3.00 17.83
C TRP A 132 16.45 1.51 17.76
N LYS A 133 17.47 0.64 17.79
CA LYS A 133 17.34 -0.82 17.84
C LYS A 133 17.20 -1.36 19.27
N LEU A 134 17.57 -0.55 20.27
CA LEU A 134 17.65 -0.93 21.69
C LEU A 134 16.51 -0.39 22.55
N VAL A 135 15.69 0.55 22.06
CA VAL A 135 14.46 0.92 22.78
C VAL A 135 13.40 -0.11 22.44
N GLU A 136 13.21 -1.09 23.33
CA GLU A 136 11.93 -1.79 23.44
C GLU A 136 10.86 -0.73 23.77
N TRP A 137 10.16 -0.27 22.73
CA TRP A 137 8.97 0.57 22.85
C TRP A 137 7.74 -0.31 23.08
#